data_AF-A0AAV0YBF1-F1
#
_entry.id   AF-A0AAV0YBF1-F1
#
_cell.length_a   1.000
_cell.length_b   1.000
_cell.length_c   1.000
_cell.angle_alpha   90.00
_cell.angle_beta   90.00
_cell.angle_gamma   90.00
#
_symmetry.space_group_name_H-M   'P 1'
#
loop_
_entity.id
_entity.type
_entity.pdbx_description
1 polymer ?
#
loop_
_entity_poly.entity_id
_entity_poly.type
_entity_poly.pdbx_seq_one_letter_code
_entity_poly.pdbx_strand_id
1 'polypeptide(L)'
;MLKTEINLLKHTDNIPKGEKNKCGDWINWLTQSNCGRQTIFCNVIKALKTFMIIPVTSCACERSFSKLSIVKTKLRSTMTQDRLDGLLTVFIEQELAYNIKIDDVIDTFKNLTPVDRRMEL
;
A
#
# COMPACT_ATOMS: atom_id res chain seq x y z
N MET A 1 -10.00 27.93 4.89
CA MET A 1 -9.89 27.23 3.59
C MET A 1 -10.73 25.95 3.59
N LEU A 2 -10.36 24.93 4.36
CA LEU A 2 -11.10 23.64 4.40
C LEU A 2 -12.58 23.79 4.82
N LYS A 3 -12.86 24.65 5.81
CA LYS A 3 -14.24 24.98 6.25
C LYS A 3 -15.06 25.67 5.14
N THR A 4 -14.40 26.48 4.31
CA THR A 4 -15.00 27.20 3.18
C THR A 4 -15.31 26.22 2.04
N GLU A 5 -14.38 25.32 1.72
CA GLU A 5 -14.57 24.23 0.76
C GLU A 5 -15.72 23.30 1.18
N ILE A 6 -15.79 22.91 2.46
CA ILE A 6 -16.90 22.10 2.97
C ILE A 6 -18.23 22.86 2.87
N ASN A 7 -18.23 24.17 3.11
CA ASN A 7 -19.45 24.96 2.99
C ASN A 7 -19.92 25.08 1.53
N LEU A 8 -18.99 25.23 0.59
CA LEU A 8 -19.28 25.19 -0.85
C LEU A 8 -19.84 23.83 -1.27
N LEU A 9 -19.26 22.74 -0.76
CA LEU A 9 -19.72 21.38 -1.05
C LEU A 9 -21.16 21.13 -0.55
N LYS A 10 -21.56 21.72 0.58
CA LYS A 10 -22.94 21.61 1.10
C LYS A 10 -23.98 22.34 0.25
N HIS A 11 -23.56 23.37 -0.48
CA HIS A 11 -24.44 24.18 -1.33
C HIS A 11 -24.48 23.72 -2.80
N THR A 12 -23.73 22.68 -3.18
CA THR A 12 -23.83 22.10 -4.53
C THR A 12 -24.98 21.11 -4.62
N ASP A 13 -25.93 21.31 -5.53
CA ASP A 13 -27.14 20.48 -5.69
C ASP A 13 -26.90 19.06 -6.26
N ASN A 14 -25.66 18.77 -6.70
CA ASN A 14 -25.31 17.53 -7.41
C ASN A 14 -24.41 16.59 -6.59
N ILE A 15 -24.56 16.56 -5.27
CA ILE A 15 -23.88 15.56 -4.43
C ILE A 15 -24.41 14.16 -4.83
N PRO A 16 -23.56 13.14 -5.02
CA PRO A 16 -24.04 11.78 -5.17
C PRO A 16 -24.89 11.44 -3.94
N LYS A 17 -26.21 11.31 -4.11
CA LYS A 17 -27.16 10.93 -3.06
C LYS A 17 -27.49 9.45 -3.26
N GLY A 18 -26.60 8.59 -2.79
CA GLY A 18 -26.81 7.16 -2.72
C GLY A 18 -26.64 6.73 -1.27
N GLU A 19 -27.62 6.02 -0.74
CA GLU A 19 -27.76 5.55 0.65
C GLU A 19 -26.53 4.77 1.17
N LYS A 20 -25.60 4.38 0.27
CA LYS A 20 -24.31 3.74 0.54
C LYS A 20 -23.22 4.13 -0.48
N ASN A 21 -23.01 5.42 -0.77
CA ASN A 21 -21.92 5.82 -1.68
C ASN A 21 -20.56 5.35 -1.15
N LYS A 22 -19.83 4.56 -1.94
CA LYS A 22 -18.47 4.17 -1.59
C LYS A 22 -17.56 5.40 -1.74
N CYS A 23 -16.47 5.46 -0.97
CA CYS A 23 -15.45 6.51 -1.14
C CYS A 23 -14.93 6.60 -2.59
N GLY A 24 -14.90 5.48 -3.32
CA GLY A 24 -14.55 5.45 -4.74
C GLY A 24 -15.50 6.26 -5.63
N ASP A 25 -16.80 6.25 -5.34
CA ASP A 25 -17.81 7.00 -6.11
C ASP A 25 -17.64 8.51 -5.91
N TRP A 26 -17.28 8.92 -4.69
CA TRP A 26 -16.95 10.32 -4.37
C TRP A 26 -15.68 10.79 -5.09
N ILE A 27 -14.63 9.98 -5.08
CA ILE A 27 -13.38 10.30 -5.79
C ILE A 27 -13.65 10.40 -7.29
N ASN A 28 -14.41 9.45 -7.84
CA ASN A 28 -14.76 9.47 -9.25
C ASN A 28 -15.61 10.70 -9.58
N TRP A 29 -16.63 11.05 -8.79
CA TRP A 29 -17.43 12.27 -8.98
C TRP A 29 -16.60 13.58 -8.91
N LEU A 30 -15.66 13.65 -7.96
CA LEU A 30 -14.75 14.79 -7.81
C LEU A 30 -13.75 14.90 -8.98
N THR A 31 -13.46 13.78 -9.67
CA THR A 31 -12.41 13.66 -10.70
C THR A 31 -12.98 13.62 -12.12
N GLN A 32 -14.17 13.06 -12.33
CA GLN A 32 -14.73 12.64 -13.62
C GLN A 32 -15.39 13.77 -14.41
N SER A 33 -15.42 14.98 -13.88
CA SER A 33 -15.84 16.14 -14.64
C SER A 33 -14.63 17.00 -14.89
N ASN A 34 -14.35 17.22 -16.18
CA ASN A 34 -13.31 18.08 -16.73
C ASN A 34 -13.55 19.58 -16.43
N CYS A 35 -14.13 19.88 -15.26
CA CYS A 35 -14.30 21.19 -14.67
C CYS A 35 -13.31 21.30 -13.50
N GLY A 36 -12.73 22.47 -13.25
CA GLY A 36 -11.71 22.72 -12.21
C GLY A 36 -12.13 22.48 -10.75
N ARG A 37 -13.04 21.55 -10.45
CA ARG A 37 -13.41 21.13 -9.09
C ARG A 37 -12.23 20.53 -8.33
N GLN A 38 -11.28 19.90 -9.02
CA GLN A 38 -10.05 19.40 -8.38
C GLN A 38 -9.21 20.52 -7.77
N THR A 39 -9.17 21.70 -8.40
CA THR A 39 -8.44 22.86 -7.87
C THR A 39 -9.22 23.58 -6.77
N ILE A 40 -10.56 23.55 -6.83
CA ILE A 40 -11.43 24.17 -5.81
C ILE A 40 -11.47 23.34 -4.52
N PHE A 41 -11.51 22.01 -4.62
CA PHE A 41 -11.65 21.08 -3.48
C PHE A 41 -10.38 20.25 -3.22
N CYS A 42 -9.21 20.86 -3.40
CA CYS A 42 -7.92 20.19 -3.28
C CYS A 42 -7.73 19.54 -1.90
N ASN A 43 -8.14 20.22 -0.82
CA ASN A 43 -7.96 19.70 0.53
C ASN A 43 -8.89 18.52 0.83
N VAL A 44 -10.13 18.57 0.34
CA VAL A 44 -11.11 17.47 0.50
C VAL A 44 -10.67 16.23 -0.27
N ILE A 45 -10.19 16.40 -1.51
CA ILE A 45 -9.66 15.28 -2.32
C ILE A 45 -8.43 14.67 -1.66
N LYS A 46 -7.51 15.50 -1.14
CA LYS A 46 -6.32 15.02 -0.44
C LYS A 46 -6.70 14.21 0.80
N ALA A 47 -7.63 14.70 1.62
CA ALA A 47 -8.11 13.99 2.79
C ALA A 47 -8.78 12.65 2.45
N LEU A 48 -9.64 12.62 1.42
CA LEU A 48 -10.29 11.38 0.96
C LEU A 48 -9.29 10.36 0.42
N LYS A 49 -8.28 10.81 -0.34
CA LYS A 49 -7.19 9.95 -0.82
C LYS A 49 -6.39 9.38 0.36
N THR A 50 -5.99 10.22 1.31
CA THR A 50 -5.27 9.76 2.51
C THR A 50 -6.10 8.77 3.31
N PHE A 51 -7.40 9.02 3.49
CA PHE A 51 -8.30 8.10 4.16
C PHE A 51 -8.42 6.75 3.46
N MET A 52 -8.43 6.73 2.12
CA MET A 52 -8.49 5.49 1.33
C MET A 52 -7.17 4.70 1.36
N ILE A 53 -6.04 5.38 1.53
CA ILE A 53 -4.71 4.75 1.62
C ILE A 53 -4.47 4.17 3.01
N ILE A 54 -4.99 4.81 4.06
CA ILE A 54 -4.89 4.28 5.42
C ILE A 54 -5.70 2.98 5.47
N PRO A 55 -5.08 1.82 5.71
CA PRO A 55 -5.82 0.58 5.88
C PRO A 55 -6.66 0.71 7.14
N VAL A 56 -7.96 0.97 6.99
CA VAL A 56 -8.91 1.04 8.11
C VAL A 56 -9.07 -0.33 8.79
N THR A 57 -8.71 -1.40 8.09
CA THR A 57 -8.86 -2.78 8.56
C THR A 57 -7.53 -3.34 9.10
N SER A 58 -7.53 -3.80 10.34
CA SER A 58 -6.41 -4.55 10.96
C SER A 58 -6.01 -5.81 10.17
N CYS A 59 -6.93 -6.33 9.34
CA CYS A 59 -6.76 -7.56 8.59
C CYS A 59 -5.51 -7.60 7.68
N ALA A 60 -5.10 -6.46 7.10
CA ALA A 60 -3.86 -6.38 6.32
C ALA A 60 -2.62 -6.58 7.20
N CYS A 61 -2.59 -5.92 8.36
CA CYS A 61 -1.53 -6.10 9.35
C CYS A 61 -1.54 -7.52 9.92
N GLU A 62 -2.70 -8.07 10.25
CA GLU A 62 -2.86 -9.45 10.75
C GLU A 62 -2.34 -10.48 9.73
N ARG A 63 -2.63 -10.28 8.44
CA ARG A 63 -2.08 -11.11 7.36
C ARG A 63 -0.55 -11.03 7.31
N SER A 64 0.03 -9.83 7.41
CA SER A 64 1.49 -9.65 7.45
C SER A 64 2.12 -10.25 8.72
N PHE A 65 1.50 -10.11 9.88
CA PHE A 65 1.96 -10.71 11.14
C PHE A 65 1.85 -12.23 11.15
N SER A 66 0.81 -12.79 10.52
CA SER A 66 0.68 -14.24 10.31
C SER A 66 1.79 -14.78 9.40
N LYS A 67 2.16 -14.05 8.34
CA LYS A 67 3.34 -14.40 7.53
C LYS A 67 4.63 -14.27 8.33
N LEU A 68 4.76 -13.22 9.14
CA LEU A 68 5.94 -12.99 9.99
C LEU A 68 6.13 -14.09 11.03
N SER A 69 5.06 -14.63 11.63
CA SER A 69 5.16 -15.72 12.59
C SER A 69 5.59 -17.05 11.96
N ILE A 70 5.33 -17.24 10.66
CA ILE A 70 5.86 -18.36 9.88
C ILE A 70 7.36 -18.18 9.63
N VAL A 71 7.79 -17.01 9.14
CA VAL A 71 9.20 -16.71 8.83
C VAL A 71 10.06 -16.68 10.11
N LYS A 72 9.57 -16.01 11.16
CA LYS A 72 10.17 -15.93 12.49
C LYS A 72 9.54 -16.98 13.39
N THR A 73 9.82 -18.25 13.11
CA THR A 73 9.39 -19.36 13.95
C THR A 73 9.99 -19.24 15.35
N LYS A 74 9.31 -19.77 16.38
CA LYS A 74 9.78 -19.75 17.78
C LYS A 74 11.21 -20.27 17.98
N LEU A 75 11.65 -21.22 17.15
CA LEU A 75 13.00 -21.82 17.17
C LEU A 75 14.05 -21.02 16.37
N ARG A 76 13.61 -20.08 15.52
CA ARG A 76 14.46 -19.20 14.69
C ARG A 76 14.22 -17.75 15.08
N SER A 77 14.39 -17.43 16.36
CA SER A 77 14.18 -16.09 16.91
C SER A 77 15.42 -15.19 16.80
N THR A 78 16.61 -15.78 16.65
CA THR A 78 17.90 -15.10 16.51
C THR A 78 18.25 -14.94 15.03
N MET A 79 17.64 -13.94 14.39
CA MET A 79 17.94 -13.54 13.03
C MET A 79 18.15 -12.03 12.95
N THR A 80 19.08 -11.56 12.12
CA THR A 80 19.26 -10.15 11.80
C THR A 80 18.02 -9.54 11.14
N GLN A 81 17.83 -8.24 11.36
CA GLN A 81 16.68 -7.52 10.80
C GLN A 81 16.72 -7.48 9.27
N ASP A 82 17.90 -7.30 8.67
CA ASP A 82 18.06 -7.24 7.21
C ASP A 82 17.66 -8.55 6.54
N ARG A 83 18.04 -9.68 7.14
CA ARG A 83 17.65 -11.00 6.65
C ARG A 83 16.16 -11.25 6.84
N LEU A 84 15.55 -10.73 7.91
CA LEU A 84 14.10 -10.81 8.14
C LEU A 84 13.34 -10.06 7.08
N ASP A 85 13.76 -8.84 6.83
CA ASP A 85 13.11 -7.94 5.89
C ASP A 85 13.15 -8.54 4.49
N GLY A 86 14.33 -8.95 4.01
CA GLY A 86 14.48 -9.57 2.69
C GLY A 86 13.63 -10.83 2.51
N LEU A 87 13.57 -11.71 3.53
CA LEU A 87 12.69 -12.88 3.49
C LEU A 87 11.21 -12.48 3.49
N LEU A 88 10.82 -11.55 4.36
CA LEU A 88 9.44 -11.12 4.50
C LEU A 88 8.94 -10.45 3.21
N THR A 89 9.75 -9.63 2.54
CA THR A 89 9.41 -9.01 1.26
C THR A 89 9.08 -10.06 0.20
N VAL A 90 9.93 -11.09 0.05
CA VAL A 90 9.66 -12.19 -0.91
C VAL A 90 8.40 -12.98 -0.54
N PHE A 91 8.13 -13.16 0.76
CA PHE A 91 6.93 -13.87 1.25
C PHE A 91 5.64 -13.04 1.14
N ILE A 92 5.72 -11.71 1.25
CA ILE A 92 4.58 -10.83 1.04
C ILE A 92 4.27 -10.75 -0.45
N GLU A 93 5.30 -10.50 -1.27
CA GLU A 93 5.23 -10.28 -2.71
C GLU A 93 5.43 -11.58 -3.52
N GLN A 94 4.80 -12.68 -3.09
CA GLN A 94 4.97 -14.00 -3.73
C GLN A 94 4.55 -14.02 -5.20
N GLU A 95 3.51 -13.26 -5.58
CA GLU A 95 3.07 -13.16 -6.97
C GLU A 95 4.14 -12.50 -7.86
N LEU A 96 4.78 -11.44 -7.36
CA LEU A 96 5.88 -10.79 -8.06
C LEU A 96 7.10 -11.73 -8.10
N ALA A 97 7.42 -12.39 -6.99
CA ALA A 97 8.52 -13.33 -6.90
C ALA A 97 8.38 -14.51 -7.88
N TYR A 98 7.15 -14.99 -8.13
CA TYR A 98 6.90 -16.05 -9.12
C TYR A 98 7.19 -15.62 -10.56
N ASN A 99 7.02 -14.33 -10.86
CA ASN A 99 7.29 -13.77 -12.18
C ASN A 99 8.78 -13.47 -12.43
N ILE A 100 9.64 -13.61 -11.41
CA ILE A 100 11.09 -13.41 -11.56
C ILE A 100 11.71 -14.63 -12.26
N LYS A 101 12.51 -14.38 -13.31
CA LYS A 101 13.27 -15.42 -13.98
C LYS A 101 14.39 -15.92 -13.08
N ILE A 102 14.34 -17.20 -12.75
CA ILE A 102 15.32 -17.84 -11.86
C ILE A 102 16.73 -17.81 -12.47
N ASP A 103 16.85 -17.94 -13.79
CA ASP A 103 18.14 -17.91 -14.48
C ASP A 103 18.88 -16.59 -14.28
N ASP A 104 18.17 -15.46 -14.30
CA ASP A 104 18.74 -14.13 -14.07
C ASP A 104 19.24 -13.99 -12.62
N VAL A 105 18.50 -14.56 -11.66
CA VAL A 105 18.89 -14.58 -10.24
C VAL A 105 20.15 -15.42 -10.03
N ILE A 106 20.25 -16.57 -10.71
CA ILE A 106 21.43 -17.45 -10.65
C ILE A 106 22.64 -16.75 -11.24
N ASP A 107 22.50 -16.08 -12.38
CA ASP A 107 23.61 -15.35 -13.01
C ASP A 107 24.09 -14.20 -12.11
N THR A 108 23.14 -13.44 -11.54
CA THR A 108 23.44 -12.38 -10.57
C THR A 108 24.19 -12.94 -9.36
N PHE A 109 23.75 -14.07 -8.81
CA PHE A 109 24.38 -14.73 -7.66
C PHE A 109 25.80 -15.25 -7.96
N LYS A 110 26.06 -15.71 -9.20
CA LYS A 110 27.40 -16.13 -9.63
C LYS A 110 28.38 -14.96 -9.69
N ASN A 111 27.90 -13.80 -10.14
CA ASN A 111 28.71 -12.59 -10.29
C ASN A 111 28.98 -11.87 -8.96
N LEU A 112 28.26 -12.21 -7.89
CA LEU A 112 28.46 -11.66 -6.54
C LEU A 112 29.74 -12.20 -5.87
N THR A 113 30.41 -11.32 -5.11
CA THR A 113 31.62 -11.70 -4.37
C THR A 113 31.29 -12.73 -3.28
N PRO A 114 32.24 -13.59 -2.87
CA PRO A 114 31.97 -14.62 -1.86
C PRO A 114 31.45 -14.09 -0.52
N VAL A 115 31.82 -12.86 -0.15
CA VAL A 115 31.37 -12.20 1.08
C VAL A 115 29.91 -11.75 0.95
N ASP A 116 29.53 -11.20 -0.21
CA ASP A 116 28.18 -10.69 -0.46
C ASP A 116 27.14 -11.81 -0.69
N ARG A 117 27.59 -13.05 -0.91
CA ARG A 117 26.68 -14.21 -1.07
C ARG A 117 26.01 -14.66 0.23
N ARG A 118 26.53 -14.25 1.40
CA ARG A 118 26.03 -14.70 2.69
C ARG A 118 25.45 -13.52 3.47
N MET A 119 24.14 -13.56 3.71
CA MET A 119 23.52 -12.62 4.65
C MET A 119 23.96 -12.95 6.09
N GLU A 120 24.20 -11.90 6.88
CA GLU A 120 24.48 -11.97 8.31
C GLU A 120 23.35 -12.70 9.05
N LEU A 121 23.70 -13.49 10.07
CA LEU A 121 22.77 -14.37 10.77
C LEU A 121 21.83 -13.62 11.70
#